data_AF-A0A960K3Q6-F1
#
_entry.id   AF-A0A960K3Q6-F1
#
_cell.length_a   1.000
_cell.length_b   1.000
_cell.length_c   1.000
_cell.angle_alpha   90.00
_cell.angle_beta   90.00
_cell.angle_gamma   90.00
#
_symmetry.space_group_name_H-M   'P 1'
#
loop_
_entity.id
_entity.type
_entity.pdbx_description
1 polymer ?
#
loop_
_entity_poly.entity_id
_entity_poly.type
_entity_poly.pdbx_seq_one_letter_code
_entity_poly.pdbx_strand_id
1 'polypeptide(L)'
;MSLEVSPTSTPVSLLTPELVAVASDPLRSLDERLEAYEDLIDSEVGDTSLSRARHLERETGLRQLFLKFEGGNPTGTQKDRIAFAQAMDALRRGFDTVTVATCGNYGAAMAVAAVAAGLRCLVYIPEGYRTQRIQEIEAYGAETRRVAGDYEEAILASRECAEREEIYDANPGGDNTDLQLRAYGEIAEEIYDDLRDAPSVVAVPVSNGTTLAGIHRGFQRLYRRGKISHLPLVCAASSFGMNPIIQACRRGTEDCFDLTPESIRETAVNEPLVNWHSIDG
;
A
#
# COMPACT_ATOMS: atom_id res chain seq x y z
N MET A 1 0.55 -33.24 3.76
CA MET A 1 1.84 -33.01 3.09
C MET A 1 2.07 -31.51 3.17
N SER A 2 2.72 -31.07 4.23
CA SER A 2 2.91 -29.66 4.56
C SER A 2 3.97 -29.12 3.61
N LEU A 3 3.61 -28.11 2.81
CA LEU A 3 4.56 -27.35 2.02
C LEU A 3 5.29 -26.39 2.98
N GLU A 4 6.50 -26.77 3.39
CA GLU A 4 7.44 -25.85 4.02
C GLU A 4 7.91 -24.87 2.93
N VAL A 5 7.50 -23.61 3.05
CA VAL A 5 8.07 -22.49 2.28
C VAL A 5 9.36 -22.07 3.00
N SER A 6 10.50 -22.16 2.32
CA SER A 6 11.81 -21.79 2.86
C SER A 6 11.88 -20.27 3.13
N PRO A 7 12.27 -19.80 4.32
CA PRO A 7 12.20 -18.38 4.70
C PRO A 7 13.46 -17.57 4.31
N THR A 8 14.14 -17.90 3.21
CA THR A 8 15.53 -17.43 2.97
C THR A 8 15.74 -16.53 1.74
N SER A 9 14.70 -16.18 0.98
CA SER A 9 14.82 -15.21 -0.11
C SER A 9 14.28 -13.85 0.32
N THR A 10 15.15 -12.85 0.41
CA THR A 10 14.77 -11.44 0.54
C THR A 10 13.93 -11.03 -0.68
N PRO A 11 12.73 -10.41 -0.61
CA PRO A 11 11.97 -9.99 -1.79
C PRO A 11 12.72 -9.14 -2.81
N VAL A 12 13.77 -8.42 -2.43
CA VAL A 12 14.68 -7.79 -3.42
C VAL A 12 15.30 -8.84 -4.36
N SER A 13 15.54 -10.06 -3.88
CA SER A 13 15.99 -11.20 -4.70
C SER A 13 14.88 -11.87 -5.53
N LEU A 14 13.61 -11.49 -5.31
CA LEU A 14 12.48 -11.93 -6.14
C LEU A 14 12.20 -10.97 -7.30
N LEU A 15 12.67 -9.71 -7.21
CA LEU A 15 12.64 -8.74 -8.29
C LEU A 15 13.64 -9.10 -9.39
N THR A 16 13.37 -8.69 -10.62
CA THR A 16 14.30 -8.81 -11.77
C THR A 16 15.68 -8.18 -11.47
N PRO A 17 16.74 -8.97 -11.22
CA PRO A 17 18.00 -8.46 -10.70
C PRO A 17 18.74 -7.51 -11.64
N GLU A 18 18.59 -7.70 -12.95
CA GLU A 18 19.19 -6.85 -13.97
C GLU A 18 18.62 -5.43 -13.94
N LEU A 19 17.30 -5.29 -13.76
CA LEU A 19 16.63 -3.99 -13.68
C LEU A 19 16.99 -3.29 -12.37
N VAL A 20 16.99 -4.03 -11.25
CA VAL A 20 17.44 -3.49 -9.94
C VAL A 20 18.88 -3.00 -10.01
N ALA A 21 19.78 -3.73 -10.67
CA ALA A 21 21.18 -3.33 -10.80
C ALA A 21 21.36 -2.03 -11.58
N VAL A 22 20.52 -1.75 -12.59
CA VAL A 22 20.56 -0.49 -13.33
C VAL A 22 19.90 0.63 -12.54
N ALA A 23 18.70 0.41 -12.02
CA ALA A 23 17.92 1.41 -11.29
C ALA A 23 18.65 1.94 -10.04
N SER A 24 19.34 1.05 -9.33
CA SER A 24 20.02 1.37 -8.07
C SER A 24 21.46 1.89 -8.23
N ASP A 25 22.05 1.87 -9.43
CA ASP A 25 23.44 2.27 -9.65
C ASP A 25 23.60 3.80 -9.75
N PRO A 26 24.23 4.47 -8.77
CA PRO A 26 24.39 5.92 -8.80
C PRO A 26 25.39 6.41 -9.86
N LEU A 27 26.15 5.52 -10.50
CA LEU A 27 27.06 5.85 -11.60
C LEU A 27 26.33 5.93 -12.95
N ARG A 28 25.10 5.42 -13.04
CA ARG A 28 24.24 5.54 -14.23
C ARG A 28 23.60 6.93 -14.30
N SER A 29 23.23 7.32 -15.50
CA SER A 29 22.43 8.55 -15.67
C SER A 29 21.06 8.39 -15.01
N LEU A 30 20.47 9.50 -14.57
CA LEU A 30 19.14 9.48 -13.97
C LEU A 30 18.09 8.91 -14.94
N ASP A 31 18.19 9.22 -16.24
CA ASP A 31 17.27 8.70 -17.25
C ASP A 31 17.33 7.17 -17.37
N GLU A 32 18.53 6.58 -17.43
CA GLU A 32 18.70 5.11 -17.43
C GLU A 32 18.13 4.46 -16.18
N ARG A 33 18.32 5.10 -15.02
CA ARG A 33 17.80 4.58 -13.74
C ARG A 33 16.28 4.63 -13.69
N LEU A 34 15.69 5.74 -14.15
CA LEU A 34 14.23 5.92 -14.20
C LEU A 34 13.60 4.92 -15.16
N GLU A 35 14.15 4.74 -16.36
CA GLU A 35 13.65 3.76 -17.34
C GLU A 35 13.71 2.34 -16.76
N ALA A 36 14.85 1.93 -16.18
CA ALA A 36 14.97 0.60 -15.56
C ALA A 36 14.03 0.40 -14.37
N TYR A 37 13.79 1.44 -13.57
CA TYR A 37 12.86 1.35 -12.43
C TYR A 37 11.40 1.33 -12.90
N GLU A 38 11.06 1.98 -14.01
CA GLU A 38 9.74 1.93 -14.63
C GLU A 38 9.45 0.52 -15.18
N ASP A 39 10.40 -0.03 -15.94
CA ASP A 39 10.34 -1.42 -16.43
C ASP A 39 10.17 -2.42 -15.27
N LEU A 40 10.86 -2.16 -14.15
CA LEU A 40 10.76 -3.01 -12.96
C LEU A 40 9.34 -2.99 -12.39
N ILE A 41 8.75 -1.80 -12.24
CA ILE A 41 7.37 -1.64 -11.77
C ILE A 41 6.41 -2.38 -12.70
N ASP A 42 6.53 -2.15 -14.00
CA ASP A 42 5.65 -2.76 -15.02
C ASP A 42 5.72 -4.29 -15.03
N SER A 43 6.88 -4.88 -14.68
CA SER A 43 7.07 -6.33 -14.65
C SER A 43 6.74 -7.02 -13.32
N GLU A 44 6.86 -6.31 -12.19
CA GLU A 44 6.84 -6.93 -10.85
C GLU A 44 5.70 -6.46 -9.96
N VAL A 45 5.12 -5.28 -10.22
CA VAL A 45 4.12 -4.64 -9.36
C VAL A 45 2.79 -4.54 -10.09
N GLY A 46 1.72 -5.03 -9.45
CA GLY A 46 0.41 -5.10 -10.08
C GLY A 46 0.23 -6.36 -10.93
N ASP A 47 -0.60 -6.24 -11.97
CA ASP A 47 -1.07 -7.37 -12.81
C ASP A 47 -1.51 -8.59 -11.99
N THR A 48 -2.16 -8.31 -10.85
CA THR A 48 -2.43 -9.36 -9.87
C THR A 48 -3.64 -10.19 -10.28
N SER A 49 -3.69 -11.46 -9.88
CA SER A 49 -4.75 -12.35 -10.37
C SER A 49 -6.17 -11.89 -9.96
N LEU A 50 -7.10 -11.91 -10.91
CA LEU A 50 -8.55 -11.84 -10.66
C LEU A 50 -9.18 -13.21 -10.88
N SER A 51 -9.45 -13.93 -9.79
CA SER A 51 -9.93 -15.31 -9.86
C SER A 51 -11.42 -15.43 -9.53
N ARG A 52 -12.18 -16.15 -10.36
CA ARG A 52 -13.59 -16.42 -10.08
C ARG A 52 -13.76 -17.49 -9.00
N ALA A 53 -14.36 -17.12 -7.88
CA ALA A 53 -14.52 -17.97 -6.70
C ALA A 53 -15.77 -18.86 -6.77
N ARG A 54 -15.79 -19.81 -7.71
CA ARG A 54 -16.95 -20.71 -7.95
C ARG A 54 -17.41 -21.51 -6.73
N HIS A 55 -16.50 -21.81 -5.80
CA HIS A 55 -16.86 -22.51 -4.58
C HIS A 55 -17.67 -21.61 -3.63
N LEU A 56 -17.18 -20.39 -3.40
CA LEU A 56 -17.90 -19.38 -2.61
C LEU A 56 -19.23 -18.98 -3.25
N GLU A 57 -19.32 -18.96 -4.58
CA GLU A 57 -20.61 -18.79 -5.30
C GLU A 57 -21.65 -19.83 -4.85
N ARG A 58 -21.25 -21.11 -4.73
CA ARG A 58 -22.15 -22.19 -4.29
C ARG A 58 -22.55 -22.09 -2.83
N GLU A 59 -21.61 -21.68 -1.96
CA GLU A 59 -21.87 -21.56 -0.52
C GLU A 59 -22.75 -20.35 -0.17
N THR A 60 -22.57 -19.24 -0.87
CA THR A 60 -23.28 -17.98 -0.58
C THR A 60 -24.55 -17.79 -1.42
N GLY A 61 -24.70 -18.54 -2.51
CA GLY A 61 -25.77 -18.33 -3.50
C GLY A 61 -25.53 -17.13 -4.43
N LEU A 62 -24.41 -16.41 -4.26
CA LEU A 62 -24.00 -15.34 -5.16
C LEU A 62 -23.45 -15.93 -6.48
N ARG A 63 -23.53 -15.15 -7.56
CA ARG A 63 -22.93 -15.51 -8.85
C ARG A 63 -21.92 -14.46 -9.25
N GLN A 64 -20.97 -14.86 -10.10
CA GLN A 64 -19.93 -13.97 -10.63
C GLN A 64 -19.15 -13.28 -9.51
N LEU A 65 -18.74 -14.08 -8.52
CA LEU A 65 -17.90 -13.62 -7.43
C LEU A 65 -16.43 -13.76 -7.84
N PHE A 66 -15.70 -12.66 -7.80
CA PHE A 66 -14.29 -12.60 -8.15
C PHE A 66 -13.46 -12.13 -6.95
N LEU A 67 -12.23 -12.63 -6.87
CA LEU A 67 -11.24 -12.25 -5.86
C LEU A 67 -10.07 -11.62 -6.58
N LYS A 68 -9.84 -10.32 -6.34
CA LYS A 68 -8.64 -9.61 -6.78
C LYS A 68 -7.55 -9.83 -5.72
N PHE A 69 -6.58 -10.68 -6.02
CA PHE A 69 -5.60 -11.13 -5.04
C PHE A 69 -4.31 -10.33 -5.10
N GLU A 70 -4.27 -9.24 -4.34
CA GLU A 70 -3.10 -8.34 -4.23
C GLU A 70 -1.91 -8.94 -3.45
N GLY A 71 -2.04 -10.17 -2.96
CA GLY A 71 -0.95 -10.88 -2.29
C GLY A 71 0.12 -11.43 -3.25
N GLY A 72 -0.07 -11.25 -4.56
CA GLY A 72 0.92 -11.60 -5.58
C GLY A 72 2.01 -10.56 -5.81
N ASN A 73 1.91 -9.37 -5.20
CA ASN A 73 2.94 -8.34 -5.30
C ASN A 73 4.24 -8.74 -4.53
N PRO A 74 5.39 -8.06 -4.75
CA PRO A 74 6.69 -8.48 -4.24
C PRO A 74 6.79 -8.68 -2.71
N THR A 75 6.14 -7.83 -1.91
CA THR A 75 6.09 -7.98 -0.44
C THR A 75 4.83 -8.69 0.05
N GLY A 76 4.03 -9.19 -0.89
CA GLY A 76 2.81 -9.96 -0.64
C GLY A 76 1.62 -9.08 -0.28
N THR A 77 1.62 -7.79 -0.63
CA THR A 77 0.50 -6.89 -0.32
C THR A 77 0.30 -5.79 -1.37
N GLN A 78 -0.89 -5.21 -1.39
CA GLN A 78 -1.21 -4.03 -2.20
C GLN A 78 -0.31 -2.80 -1.93
N LYS A 79 0.41 -2.77 -0.79
CA LYS A 79 1.26 -1.62 -0.40
C LYS A 79 2.42 -1.39 -1.36
N ASP A 80 2.83 -2.42 -2.10
CA ASP A 80 3.86 -2.33 -3.13
C ASP A 80 3.50 -1.27 -4.19
N ARG A 81 2.23 -1.16 -4.58
CA ARG A 81 1.79 -0.19 -5.58
C ARG A 81 2.16 1.25 -5.21
N ILE A 82 1.80 1.67 -4.00
CA ILE A 82 2.10 3.04 -3.56
C ILE A 82 3.59 3.21 -3.21
N ALA A 83 4.24 2.16 -2.69
CA ALA A 83 5.64 2.24 -2.30
C ALA A 83 6.56 2.44 -3.50
N PHE A 84 6.38 1.64 -4.55
CA PHE A 84 7.13 1.78 -5.80
C PHE A 84 6.79 3.08 -6.52
N ALA A 85 5.52 3.49 -6.56
CA ALA A 85 5.15 4.79 -7.13
C ALA A 85 5.83 5.98 -6.43
N GLN A 86 5.94 5.94 -5.10
CA GLN A 86 6.62 6.98 -4.32
C GLN A 86 8.14 6.93 -4.46
N ALA A 87 8.76 5.76 -4.47
CA ALA A 87 10.19 5.62 -4.73
C ALA A 87 10.56 6.13 -6.12
N MET A 88 9.73 5.87 -7.13
CA MET A 88 9.87 6.45 -8.48
C MET A 88 9.77 7.97 -8.45
N ASP A 89 8.80 8.55 -7.74
CA ASP A 89 8.67 10.00 -7.59
C ASP A 89 9.86 10.63 -6.86
N ALA A 90 10.36 9.97 -5.80
CA ALA A 90 11.53 10.39 -5.05
C ALA A 90 12.78 10.41 -5.94
N LEU A 91 13.04 9.31 -6.67
CA LEU A 91 14.15 9.20 -7.62
C LEU A 91 14.06 10.28 -8.71
N ARG A 92 12.88 10.45 -9.31
CA ARG A 92 12.65 11.44 -10.38
C ARG A 92 12.88 12.88 -9.91
N ARG A 93 12.59 13.18 -8.65
CA ARG A 93 12.79 14.50 -8.03
C ARG A 93 14.20 14.70 -7.50
N GLY A 94 15.08 13.70 -7.63
CA GLY A 94 16.49 13.78 -7.26
C GLY A 94 16.76 13.58 -5.77
N PHE A 95 15.80 13.03 -5.01
CA PHE A 95 16.07 12.62 -3.63
C PHE A 95 16.96 11.38 -3.61
N ASP A 96 17.77 11.26 -2.57
CA ASP A 96 18.60 10.08 -2.29
C ASP A 96 18.05 9.21 -1.14
N THR A 97 17.04 9.73 -0.43
CA THR A 97 16.52 9.16 0.81
C THR A 97 15.02 9.34 0.90
N VAL A 98 14.31 8.30 1.32
CA VAL A 98 12.89 8.32 1.70
C VAL A 98 12.75 8.08 3.20
N THR A 99 11.75 8.70 3.83
CA THR A 99 11.38 8.41 5.21
C THR A 99 9.90 8.11 5.36
N VAL A 100 9.58 7.16 6.24
CA VAL A 100 8.22 6.76 6.55
C VAL A 100 8.13 6.30 8.01
N ALA A 101 7.03 6.57 8.69
CA ALA A 101 6.69 6.00 9.97
C ALA A 101 5.67 4.88 9.79
N THR A 102 6.12 3.63 9.97
CA THR A 102 5.26 2.46 9.95
C THR A 102 6.03 1.23 10.43
N CYS A 103 5.32 0.31 11.03
CA CYS A 103 5.85 -0.98 11.48
C CYS A 103 5.29 -2.16 10.66
N GLY A 104 4.36 -1.89 9.74
CA GLY A 104 3.59 -2.92 9.05
C GLY A 104 4.01 -3.15 7.60
N ASN A 105 3.06 -3.66 6.81
CA ASN A 105 3.26 -4.00 5.41
C ASN A 105 3.81 -2.84 4.56
N TYR A 106 3.44 -1.60 4.88
CA TYR A 106 3.90 -0.45 4.12
C TYR A 106 5.40 -0.17 4.30
N GLY A 107 5.95 -0.42 5.48
CA GLY A 107 7.40 -0.25 5.73
C GLY A 107 8.21 -1.29 4.96
N ALA A 108 7.73 -2.54 4.94
CA ALA A 108 8.35 -3.61 4.17
C ALA A 108 8.33 -3.29 2.66
N ALA A 109 7.17 -2.87 2.13
CA ALA A 109 7.02 -2.44 0.74
C ALA A 109 7.95 -1.26 0.40
N MET A 110 7.99 -0.22 1.25
CA MET A 110 8.85 0.95 1.05
C MET A 110 10.34 0.60 1.12
N ALA A 111 10.74 -0.31 2.01
CA ALA A 111 12.12 -0.76 2.10
C ALA A 111 12.58 -1.44 0.80
N VAL A 112 11.77 -2.36 0.25
CA VAL A 112 12.05 -3.02 -1.04
C VAL A 112 12.08 -1.99 -2.18
N ALA A 113 11.05 -1.15 -2.26
CA ALA A 113 10.92 -0.15 -3.32
C ALA A 113 12.10 0.83 -3.34
N ALA A 114 12.47 1.39 -2.19
CA ALA A 114 13.55 2.35 -2.05
C ALA A 114 14.91 1.73 -2.42
N VAL A 115 15.20 0.54 -1.89
CA VAL A 115 16.48 -0.14 -2.18
C VAL A 115 16.58 -0.51 -3.65
N ALA A 116 15.48 -0.95 -4.29
CA ALA A 116 15.45 -1.22 -5.72
C ALA A 116 15.69 0.04 -6.58
N ALA A 117 15.34 1.23 -6.09
CA ALA A 117 15.63 2.52 -6.73
C ALA A 117 17.02 3.09 -6.38
N GLY A 118 17.79 2.44 -5.50
CA GLY A 118 19.06 2.96 -4.98
C GLY A 118 18.89 4.13 -4.00
N LEU A 119 17.75 4.20 -3.31
CA LEU A 119 17.44 5.19 -2.28
C LEU A 119 17.70 4.61 -0.89
N ARG A 120 18.15 5.44 0.04
CA ARG A 120 18.15 5.10 1.47
C ARG A 120 16.71 5.13 1.99
N CYS A 121 16.38 4.21 2.90
CA CYS A 121 15.04 4.12 3.48
C CYS A 121 15.12 4.24 5.01
N LEU A 122 14.56 5.33 5.56
CA LEU A 122 14.50 5.58 7.00
C LEU A 122 13.12 5.25 7.54
N VAL A 123 13.01 4.19 8.35
CA VAL A 123 11.73 3.73 8.88
C VAL A 123 11.61 4.03 10.37
N TYR A 124 10.68 4.92 10.73
CA TYR A 124 10.41 5.33 12.10
C TYR A 124 9.43 4.37 12.76
N ILE A 125 9.80 3.82 13.91
CA ILE A 125 9.03 2.78 14.61
C ILE A 125 8.92 3.15 16.10
N PRO A 126 7.71 3.13 16.69
CA PRO A 126 7.55 3.33 18.13
C PRO A 126 8.34 2.28 18.95
N GLU A 127 8.98 2.70 20.05
CA GLU A 127 9.79 1.82 20.90
C GLU A 127 9.02 0.61 21.45
N GLY A 128 7.75 0.83 21.81
CA GLY A 128 6.88 -0.22 22.35
C GLY A 128 6.42 -1.25 21.32
N TYR A 129 6.57 -0.96 20.02
CA TYR A 129 5.97 -1.77 18.97
C TYR A 129 6.90 -2.89 18.49
N ARG A 130 6.36 -4.12 18.42
CA ARG A 130 7.07 -5.31 17.98
C ARG A 130 6.21 -6.10 17.01
N THR A 131 6.72 -6.29 15.80
CA THR A 131 6.12 -7.16 14.77
C THR A 131 7.20 -7.85 13.97
N GLN A 132 6.87 -9.00 13.37
CA GLN A 132 7.77 -9.77 12.52
C GLN A 132 8.22 -8.97 11.29
N ARG A 133 7.37 -8.06 10.79
CA ARG A 133 7.69 -7.19 9.64
C ARG A 133 8.89 -6.26 9.89
N ILE A 134 9.25 -5.96 11.13
CA ILE A 134 10.44 -5.13 11.43
C ILE A 134 11.72 -5.84 10.99
N GLN A 135 11.80 -7.16 11.21
CA GLN A 135 12.97 -7.95 10.80
C GLN A 135 13.09 -7.98 9.28
N GLU A 136 11.96 -8.01 8.57
CA GLU A 136 11.93 -7.91 7.11
C GLU A 136 12.40 -6.54 6.62
N ILE A 137 11.89 -5.46 7.21
CA ILE A 137 12.30 -4.08 6.90
C ILE A 137 13.84 -3.93 7.02
N GLU A 138 14.41 -4.39 8.12
CA GLU A 138 15.86 -4.36 8.36
C GLU A 138 16.62 -5.27 7.38
N ALA A 139 16.11 -6.48 7.13
CA ALA A 139 16.69 -7.41 6.17
C ALA A 139 16.66 -6.89 4.72
N TYR A 140 15.74 -5.99 4.40
CA TYR A 140 15.61 -5.36 3.08
C TYR A 140 16.58 -4.18 2.91
N GLY A 141 17.29 -3.80 3.98
CA GLY A 141 18.31 -2.74 3.94
C GLY A 141 17.81 -1.37 4.40
N ALA A 142 16.59 -1.28 4.96
CA ALA A 142 16.13 -0.03 5.56
C ALA A 142 16.77 0.21 6.93
N GLU A 143 17.03 1.49 7.23
CA GLU A 143 17.53 1.95 8.53
C GLU A 143 16.32 2.21 9.45
N THR A 144 16.18 1.41 10.51
CA THR A 144 15.11 1.60 11.48
C THR A 144 15.51 2.61 12.56
N ARG A 145 14.62 3.57 12.86
CA ARG A 145 14.77 4.56 13.93
C ARG A 145 13.69 4.35 14.97
N ARG A 146 14.08 4.03 16.20
CA ARG A 146 13.16 3.88 17.32
C ARG A 146 12.81 5.24 17.91
N VAL A 147 11.52 5.48 18.12
CA VAL A 147 10.99 6.75 18.65
C VAL A 147 10.21 6.45 19.93
N ALA A 148 10.44 7.25 20.97
CA ALA A 148 9.63 7.21 22.18
C ALA A 148 8.23 7.78 21.87
N GLY A 149 7.18 7.09 22.32
CA GLY A 149 5.80 7.45 22.04
C GLY A 149 5.05 6.33 21.29
N ASP A 150 3.93 6.71 20.72
CA ASP A 150 3.02 5.93 19.89
C ASP A 150 3.26 6.17 18.39
N TYR A 151 2.33 5.69 17.58
CA TYR A 151 2.40 5.76 16.12
C TYR A 151 2.34 7.19 15.58
N GLU A 152 1.58 8.09 16.21
CA GLU A 152 1.46 9.48 15.76
C GLU A 152 2.76 10.23 16.01
N GLU A 153 3.39 10.01 17.16
CA GLU A 153 4.69 10.60 17.45
C GLU A 153 5.79 10.09 16.52
N ALA A 154 5.72 8.83 16.08
CA ALA A 154 6.62 8.32 15.04
C ALA A 154 6.41 9.02 13.69
N ILE A 155 5.15 9.27 13.28
CA ILE A 155 4.84 10.04 12.05
C ILE A 155 5.38 11.46 12.14
N LEU A 156 5.13 12.15 13.25
CA LEU A 156 5.63 13.51 13.47
C LEU A 156 7.17 13.56 13.38
N ALA A 157 7.86 12.64 14.06
CA ALA A 157 9.31 12.57 14.02
C ALA A 157 9.86 12.25 12.61
N SER A 158 9.15 11.44 11.82
CA SER A 158 9.51 11.16 10.42
C SER A 158 9.31 12.38 9.53
N ARG A 159 8.20 13.10 9.66
CA ARG A 159 7.94 14.35 8.91
C ARG A 159 8.91 15.47 9.26
N GLU A 160 9.19 15.68 10.54
CA GLU A 160 10.20 16.65 10.98
C GLU A 160 11.59 16.32 10.43
N CYS A 161 11.92 15.03 10.31
CA CYS A 161 13.15 14.59 9.67
C CYS A 161 13.15 14.90 8.18
N ALA A 162 12.03 14.66 7.49
CA ALA A 162 11.88 14.97 6.07
C ALA A 162 12.12 16.45 5.79
N GLU A 163 11.50 17.33 6.56
CA GLU A 163 11.65 18.78 6.44
C GLU A 163 13.07 19.24 6.77
N ARG A 164 13.65 18.76 7.88
CA ARG A 164 14.97 19.20 8.35
C ARG A 164 16.11 18.73 7.44
N GLU A 165 16.03 17.50 6.96
CA GLU A 165 17.09 16.86 6.16
C GLU A 165 16.83 16.98 4.65
N GLU A 166 15.74 17.64 4.25
CA GLU A 166 15.31 17.80 2.85
C GLU A 166 15.20 16.46 2.10
N ILE A 167 14.68 15.44 2.78
CA ILE A 167 14.48 14.08 2.24
C ILE A 167 13.00 13.82 1.92
N TYR A 168 12.71 12.77 1.16
CA TYR A 168 11.35 12.50 0.67
C TYR A 168 10.43 11.98 1.79
N ASP A 169 9.31 12.67 2.01
CA ASP A 169 8.25 12.24 2.93
C ASP A 169 7.29 11.24 2.26
N ALA A 170 7.40 9.97 2.64
CA ALA A 170 6.55 8.87 2.20
C ALA A 170 5.42 8.54 3.19
N ASN A 171 5.24 9.31 4.26
CA ASN A 171 4.14 9.11 5.20
C ASN A 171 2.78 9.25 4.50
N PRO A 172 1.74 8.55 4.98
CA PRO A 172 0.37 8.80 4.56
C PRO A 172 -0.03 10.28 4.74
N GLY A 173 -0.87 10.78 3.83
CA GLY A 173 -1.35 12.16 3.82
C GLY A 173 -0.40 13.17 3.19
N GLY A 174 -0.86 14.41 3.06
CA GLY A 174 -0.08 15.52 2.48
C GLY A 174 0.02 15.48 0.96
N ASP A 175 1.10 16.03 0.42
CA ASP A 175 1.27 16.29 -1.02
C ASP A 175 1.33 15.02 -1.88
N ASN A 176 1.69 13.89 -1.29
CA ASN A 176 1.81 12.60 -1.99
C ASN A 176 0.45 11.88 -2.15
N THR A 177 -0.64 12.40 -1.59
CA THR A 177 -1.97 11.76 -1.57
C THR A 177 -2.49 11.47 -2.99
N ASP A 178 -2.32 12.40 -3.92
CA ASP A 178 -2.79 12.23 -5.30
C ASP A 178 -2.07 11.09 -6.02
N LEU A 179 -0.78 10.92 -5.75
CA LEU A 179 0.04 9.81 -6.27
C LEU A 179 -0.46 8.47 -5.70
N GLN A 180 -0.70 8.40 -4.38
CA GLN A 180 -1.21 7.19 -3.73
C GLN A 180 -2.58 6.76 -4.28
N LEU A 181 -3.50 7.71 -4.46
CA LEU A 181 -4.82 7.43 -5.03
C LEU A 181 -4.75 6.99 -6.49
N ARG A 182 -3.79 7.51 -7.26
CA ARG A 182 -3.55 7.06 -8.65
C ARG A 182 -3.03 5.63 -8.69
N ALA A 183 -2.00 5.30 -7.91
CA ALA A 183 -1.44 3.95 -7.87
C ALA A 183 -2.45 2.89 -7.41
N TYR A 184 -3.26 3.17 -6.37
CA TYR A 184 -4.35 2.26 -6.01
C TYR A 184 -5.50 2.22 -7.03
N GLY A 185 -5.65 3.27 -7.85
CA GLY A 185 -6.62 3.30 -8.93
C GLY A 185 -6.35 2.27 -10.03
N GLU A 186 -5.10 1.85 -10.19
CA GLU A 186 -4.70 0.81 -11.16
C GLU A 186 -5.38 -0.53 -10.88
N ILE A 187 -5.69 -0.84 -9.61
CA ILE A 187 -6.47 -2.04 -9.26
C ILE A 187 -7.83 -2.04 -9.99
N ALA A 188 -8.48 -0.88 -10.11
CA ALA A 188 -9.74 -0.76 -10.85
C ALA A 188 -9.54 -0.89 -12.38
N GLU A 189 -8.40 -0.44 -12.89
CA GLU A 189 -8.02 -0.57 -14.31
C GLU A 189 -7.77 -2.04 -14.67
N GLU A 190 -7.03 -2.77 -13.82
CA GLU A 190 -6.82 -4.21 -13.99
C GLU A 190 -8.13 -5.00 -13.89
N ILE A 191 -9.01 -4.68 -12.92
CA ILE A 191 -10.35 -5.30 -12.84
C ILE A 191 -11.14 -5.06 -14.13
N TYR A 192 -11.06 -3.85 -14.68
CA TYR A 192 -11.71 -3.53 -15.95
C TYR A 192 -11.08 -4.30 -17.12
N ASP A 193 -9.76 -4.46 -17.16
CA ASP A 193 -9.10 -5.20 -18.23
C ASP A 193 -9.48 -6.67 -18.23
N ASP A 194 -9.67 -7.27 -17.05
CA ASP A 194 -10.13 -8.65 -16.93
C ASP A 194 -11.62 -8.83 -17.26
N LEU A 195 -12.49 -7.96 -16.75
CA LEU A 195 -13.95 -8.09 -16.87
C LEU A 195 -14.54 -7.43 -18.12
N ARG A 196 -13.78 -6.51 -18.74
CA ARG A 196 -14.17 -5.66 -19.88
C ARG A 196 -15.34 -4.70 -19.63
N ASP A 197 -15.82 -4.62 -18.39
CA ASP A 197 -16.77 -3.63 -17.88
C ASP A 197 -16.67 -3.56 -16.35
N ALA A 198 -17.38 -2.63 -15.71
CA ALA A 198 -17.44 -2.55 -14.26
C ALA A 198 -18.24 -3.72 -13.65
N PRO A 199 -17.80 -4.26 -12.50
CA PRO A 199 -18.65 -5.12 -11.69
C PRO A 199 -19.79 -4.30 -11.06
N SER A 200 -20.88 -4.96 -10.65
CA SER A 200 -21.98 -4.26 -9.98
C SER A 200 -21.60 -3.75 -8.58
N VAL A 201 -20.72 -4.49 -7.89
CA VAL A 201 -20.24 -4.18 -6.54
C VAL A 201 -18.75 -4.48 -6.45
N VAL A 202 -18.00 -3.61 -5.78
CA VAL A 202 -16.61 -3.86 -5.37
C VAL A 202 -16.52 -3.74 -3.86
N ALA A 203 -16.15 -4.84 -3.20
CA ALA A 203 -15.93 -4.86 -1.76
C ALA A 203 -14.43 -4.70 -1.46
N VAL A 204 -14.07 -3.76 -0.59
CA VAL A 204 -12.69 -3.44 -0.24
C VAL A 204 -12.54 -3.41 1.28
N PRO A 205 -11.56 -4.12 1.85
CA PRO A 205 -11.19 -3.97 3.25
C PRO A 205 -10.65 -2.55 3.54
N VAL A 206 -11.04 -1.98 4.68
CA VAL A 206 -10.73 -0.59 5.04
C VAL A 206 -10.01 -0.53 6.39
N SER A 207 -8.83 0.09 6.37
CA SER A 207 -8.12 0.62 7.53
C SER A 207 -8.12 2.15 7.46
N ASN A 208 -7.08 2.78 6.90
CA ASN A 208 -6.99 4.22 6.70
C ASN A 208 -7.76 4.78 5.48
N GLY A 209 -8.40 3.93 4.68
CA GLY A 209 -9.26 4.37 3.57
C GLY A 209 -8.57 4.63 2.23
N THR A 210 -7.25 4.84 2.18
CA THR A 210 -6.55 5.24 0.94
C THR A 210 -6.74 4.26 -0.22
N THR A 211 -6.70 2.94 0.04
CA THR A 211 -6.92 1.91 -0.99
C THR A 211 -8.36 1.91 -1.51
N LEU A 212 -9.35 2.06 -0.63
CA LEU A 212 -10.77 2.19 -1.01
C LEU A 212 -10.98 3.42 -1.90
N ALA A 213 -10.43 4.57 -1.47
CA ALA A 213 -10.54 5.84 -2.19
C ALA A 213 -9.86 5.77 -3.56
N GLY A 214 -8.68 5.16 -3.65
CA GLY A 214 -7.95 4.97 -4.90
C GLY A 214 -8.71 4.10 -5.90
N ILE A 215 -9.21 2.93 -5.46
CA ILE A 215 -10.03 2.04 -6.30
C ILE A 215 -11.28 2.78 -6.81
N HIS A 216 -12.00 3.47 -5.93
CA HIS A 216 -13.17 4.25 -6.32
C HIS A 216 -12.80 5.33 -7.35
N ARG A 217 -11.69 6.05 -7.16
CA ARG A 217 -11.19 7.07 -8.09
C ARG A 217 -10.79 6.47 -9.45
N GLY A 218 -10.22 5.27 -9.46
CA GLY A 218 -9.92 4.50 -10.68
C GLY A 218 -11.19 4.22 -11.48
N PHE A 219 -12.24 3.68 -10.84
CA PHE A 219 -13.54 3.48 -11.50
C PHE A 219 -14.17 4.80 -11.97
N GLN A 220 -14.08 5.88 -11.20
CA GLN A 220 -14.54 7.19 -11.65
C GLN A 220 -13.81 7.66 -12.92
N ARG A 221 -12.50 7.45 -13.02
CA ARG A 221 -11.71 7.78 -14.22
C ARG A 221 -12.17 6.97 -15.42
N LEU A 222 -12.37 5.67 -15.26
CA LEU A 222 -12.88 4.78 -16.31
C LEU A 222 -14.29 5.19 -16.78
N TYR A 223 -15.19 5.51 -15.84
CA TYR A 223 -16.56 5.93 -16.16
C TYR A 223 -16.59 7.26 -16.92
N ARG A 224 -15.84 8.28 -16.44
CA ARG A 224 -15.76 9.59 -17.12
C ARG A 224 -15.18 9.48 -18.54
N ARG A 225 -14.35 8.46 -18.80
CA ARG A 225 -13.78 8.15 -20.12
C ARG A 225 -14.71 7.29 -20.99
N GLY A 226 -15.88 6.91 -20.51
CA GLY A 226 -16.82 6.03 -21.22
C GLY A 226 -16.32 4.60 -21.40
N LYS A 227 -15.36 4.15 -20.57
CA LYS A 227 -14.78 2.79 -20.65
C LYS A 227 -15.65 1.73 -19.99
N ILE A 228 -16.42 2.11 -18.97
CA ILE A 228 -17.35 1.25 -18.24
C ILE A 228 -18.77 1.81 -18.33
N SER A 229 -19.76 0.92 -18.29
CA SER A 229 -21.18 1.25 -18.49
C SER A 229 -21.83 1.93 -17.28
N HIS A 230 -21.28 1.72 -16.08
CA HIS A 230 -21.78 2.26 -14.82
C HIS A 230 -20.65 2.35 -13.79
N LEU A 231 -20.88 3.10 -12.71
CA LEU A 231 -20.00 3.06 -11.54
C LEU A 231 -20.41 1.88 -10.64
N PRO A 232 -19.44 1.06 -10.18
CA PRO A 232 -19.72 0.01 -9.21
C PRO A 232 -20.17 0.61 -7.88
N LEU A 233 -21.07 -0.09 -7.18
CA LEU A 233 -21.29 0.19 -5.77
C LEU A 233 -20.06 -0.22 -4.98
N VAL A 234 -19.45 0.73 -4.25
CA VAL A 234 -18.29 0.45 -3.41
C VAL A 234 -18.75 0.06 -2.01
N CYS A 235 -18.33 -1.11 -1.54
CA CYS A 235 -18.63 -1.63 -0.21
C CYS A 235 -17.37 -1.66 0.64
N ALA A 236 -17.35 -0.88 1.72
CA ALA A 236 -16.27 -0.85 2.69
C ALA A 236 -16.48 -1.92 3.77
N ALA A 237 -15.45 -2.74 4.03
CA ALA A 237 -15.48 -3.75 5.08
C ALA A 237 -14.36 -3.53 6.10
N SER A 238 -14.68 -3.59 7.39
CA SER A 238 -13.68 -3.44 8.45
C SER A 238 -14.10 -4.17 9.72
N SER A 239 -13.26 -4.12 10.74
CA SER A 239 -13.51 -4.66 12.08
C SER A 239 -14.69 -3.96 12.74
N PHE A 240 -15.64 -4.74 13.28
CA PHE A 240 -16.87 -4.20 13.86
C PHE A 240 -16.57 -3.21 14.99
N GLY A 241 -17.04 -1.96 14.85
CA GLY A 241 -16.91 -0.93 15.87
C GLY A 241 -15.52 -0.28 15.99
N MET A 242 -14.55 -0.71 15.17
CA MET A 242 -13.13 -0.39 15.39
C MET A 242 -12.48 0.35 14.20
N ASN A 243 -13.28 1.12 13.46
CA ASN A 243 -12.78 1.91 12.34
C ASN A 243 -13.61 3.20 12.15
N PRO A 244 -13.00 4.39 12.20
CA PRO A 244 -13.71 5.68 12.16
C PRO A 244 -14.46 5.90 10.83
N ILE A 245 -13.89 5.47 9.70
CA ILE A 245 -14.51 5.60 8.36
C ILE A 245 -15.83 4.84 8.31
N ILE A 246 -15.85 3.61 8.83
CA ILE A 246 -17.08 2.81 8.90
C ILE A 246 -18.11 3.46 9.83
N GLN A 247 -17.68 4.05 10.96
CA GLN A 247 -18.58 4.71 11.89
C GLN A 247 -19.19 5.98 11.30
N ALA A 248 -18.40 6.80 10.61
CA ALA A 248 -18.87 7.98 9.90
C ALA A 248 -19.90 7.61 8.82
N CYS A 249 -19.58 6.64 7.97
CA CYS A 249 -20.49 6.14 6.94
C CYS A 249 -21.81 5.62 7.52
N ARG A 250 -21.79 4.90 8.65
CA ARG A 250 -23.01 4.40 9.32
C ARG A 250 -23.86 5.50 9.96
N ARG A 251 -23.23 6.59 10.39
CA ARG A 251 -23.91 7.76 10.97
C ARG A 251 -24.36 8.76 9.90
N GLY A 252 -23.90 8.62 8.66
CA GLY A 252 -24.17 9.56 7.57
C GLY A 252 -23.48 10.91 7.77
N THR A 253 -22.31 10.92 8.43
CA THR A 253 -21.51 12.13 8.59
C THR A 253 -20.52 12.27 7.43
N GLU A 254 -20.22 13.50 7.06
CA GLU A 254 -19.20 13.80 6.04
C GLU A 254 -17.78 13.66 6.62
N ASP A 255 -17.62 13.96 7.91
CA ASP A 255 -16.36 13.88 8.60
C ASP A 255 -16.20 12.57 9.38
N CYS A 256 -14.97 12.06 9.38
CA CYS A 256 -14.51 11.04 10.30
C CYS A 256 -14.22 11.66 11.67
N PHE A 257 -14.44 10.87 12.72
CA PHE A 257 -14.16 11.26 14.09
C PHE A 257 -13.37 10.14 14.76
N ASP A 258 -12.48 10.53 15.66
CA ASP A 258 -11.64 9.58 16.35
C ASP A 258 -12.48 8.69 17.26
N LEU A 259 -12.10 7.42 17.29
CA LEU A 259 -12.60 6.46 18.24
C LEU A 259 -11.75 6.52 19.50
N THR A 260 -12.35 6.18 20.64
CA THR A 260 -11.63 6.05 21.90
C THR A 260 -10.57 4.95 21.77
N PRO A 261 -9.25 5.24 21.90
CA PRO A 261 -8.20 4.25 21.66
C PRO A 261 -8.37 2.97 22.49
N GLU A 262 -8.80 3.09 23.74
CA GLU A 262 -9.03 1.97 24.66
C GLU A 262 -10.17 1.03 24.21
N SER A 263 -11.02 1.48 23.29
CA SER A 263 -12.11 0.68 22.72
C SER A 263 -11.65 -0.19 21.55
N ILE A 264 -10.46 0.05 20.99
CA ILE A 264 -9.91 -0.72 19.89
C ILE A 264 -9.18 -1.94 20.43
N ARG A 265 -9.54 -3.12 19.92
CA ARG A 265 -8.91 -4.39 20.28
C ARG A 265 -8.27 -5.00 19.05
N GLU A 266 -6.95 -4.97 19.03
CA GLU A 266 -6.16 -5.60 18.00
C GLU A 266 -5.97 -7.09 18.31
N THR A 267 -5.94 -7.88 17.25
CA THR A 267 -5.71 -9.32 17.21
C THR A 267 -4.88 -9.62 15.98
N ALA A 268 -4.27 -10.80 15.92
CA ALA A 268 -3.50 -11.23 14.75
C ALA A 268 -4.31 -11.27 13.43
N VAL A 269 -5.65 -11.23 13.48
CA VAL A 269 -6.52 -11.31 12.30
C VAL A 269 -7.03 -9.95 11.86
N ASN A 270 -7.22 -9.01 12.79
CA ASN A 270 -7.91 -7.75 12.52
C ASN A 270 -7.01 -6.52 12.61
N GLU A 271 -5.76 -6.67 13.05
CA GLU A 271 -4.75 -5.60 13.11
C GLU A 271 -4.67 -4.78 11.79
N PRO A 272 -4.73 -5.38 10.58
CA PRO A 272 -4.67 -4.59 9.35
C PRO A 272 -5.95 -3.80 9.02
N LEU A 273 -7.03 -3.95 9.81
CA LEU A 273 -8.35 -3.39 9.54
C LEU A 273 -8.81 -2.42 10.63
N VAL A 274 -8.24 -2.50 11.83
CA VAL A 274 -8.57 -1.58 12.92
C VAL A 274 -7.87 -0.25 12.75
N ASN A 275 -8.54 0.81 13.16
CA ASN A 275 -7.96 2.13 13.28
C ASN A 275 -8.79 2.95 14.28
N TRP A 276 -8.15 3.78 15.09
CA TRP A 276 -8.85 4.73 15.97
C TRP A 276 -8.83 6.16 15.42
N HIS A 277 -7.83 6.52 14.62
CA HIS A 277 -7.64 7.86 14.04
C HIS A 277 -7.53 7.80 12.51
N SER A 278 -8.37 8.56 11.80
CA SER A 278 -8.33 8.59 10.34
C SER A 278 -7.39 9.68 9.83
N ILE A 279 -6.11 9.34 9.63
CA ILE A 279 -5.07 10.29 9.18
C ILE A 279 -5.40 10.88 7.80
N ASP A 280 -6.04 10.11 6.92
CA ASP A 280 -6.32 10.47 5.53
C ASP A 280 -7.80 10.82 5.25
N GLY A 281 -8.65 10.91 6.28
CA GLY A 281 -10.09 11.17 6.13
C GLY A 281 -10.91 9.89 5.99
#